data_AF-A0A167X0U8-F1
#
_entry.id   AF-A0A167X0U8-F1
#
_cell.length_a   1.000
_cell.length_b   1.000
_cell.length_c   1.000
_cell.angle_alpha   90.00
_cell.angle_beta   90.00
_cell.angle_gamma   90.00
#
_symmetry.space_group_name_H-M   'P 1'
#
loop_
_entity.id
_entity.type
_entity.pdbx_description
1 polymer ?
#
loop_
_entity_poly.entity_id
_entity_poly.type
_entity_poly.pdbx_seq_one_letter_code
_entity_poly.pdbx_strand_id
1 'polypeptide(L)'
;FVNNCGYGTPLFLYEGDATPQGAATISGQLLGGIAWLGDQGSCEASGVNCGAAEFTLVNTGYSQADITLEPKGNHVYSYPISLNFINGCNDGLSCTSSTCADASFTPTQVPLVQCFPNNPGVSLL
;
A
#
# COMPACT_ATOMS: atom_id res chain seq x y z
N PHE A 1 -2.89 0.19 10.60
CA PHE A 1 -2.37 -1.13 10.28
C PHE A 1 -3.04 -2.18 11.14
N VAL A 2 -3.43 -3.28 10.53
CA VAL A 2 -3.78 -4.53 11.21
C VAL A 2 -2.83 -5.58 10.64
N ASN A 3 -2.15 -6.35 11.48
CA ASN A 3 -1.32 -7.47 11.02
C ASN A 3 -1.96 -8.78 11.48
N ASN A 4 -2.61 -9.48 10.55
CA ASN A 4 -3.22 -10.78 10.82
C ASN A 4 -2.30 -11.97 10.49
N CYS A 5 -1.09 -11.71 10.00
CA CYS A 5 -0.13 -12.77 9.64
C CYS A 5 0.53 -13.40 10.87
N GLY A 6 0.57 -12.70 12.00
CA GLY A 6 1.26 -13.15 13.22
C GLY A 6 2.79 -13.05 13.16
N TYR A 7 3.33 -12.43 12.11
CA TYR A 7 4.75 -12.16 11.91
C TYR A 7 4.94 -10.86 11.12
N GLY A 8 6.17 -10.33 11.10
CA GLY A 8 6.53 -9.10 10.40
C GLY A 8 6.00 -7.82 11.05
N THR A 9 6.55 -6.70 10.63
CA THR A 9 6.24 -5.36 11.16
C THR A 9 5.60 -4.51 10.07
N PRO A 10 4.36 -4.05 10.21
CA PRO A 10 3.77 -3.12 9.23
C PRO A 10 4.55 -1.81 9.23
N LEU A 11 5.07 -1.45 8.07
CA LEU A 11 5.84 -0.24 7.83
C LEU A 11 5.24 0.54 6.67
N PHE A 12 5.41 1.85 6.70
CA PHE A 12 5.23 2.71 5.54
C PHE A 12 6.23 3.85 5.53
N LEU A 13 6.43 4.43 4.35
CA LEU A 13 7.10 5.71 4.16
C LEU A 13 6.34 6.51 3.09
N TYR A 14 6.64 7.78 2.96
CA TYR A 14 5.97 8.65 1.99
C TYR A 14 6.88 9.77 1.49
N GLU A 15 6.44 10.54 0.49
CA GLU A 15 7.27 11.53 -0.20
C GLU A 15 7.84 12.62 0.72
N GLY A 16 7.16 12.88 1.83
CA GLY A 16 7.58 13.86 2.84
C GLY A 16 8.47 13.30 3.95
N ASP A 17 8.56 11.97 4.10
CA ASP A 17 9.43 11.29 5.06
C ASP A 17 9.78 9.89 4.58
N ALA A 18 11.04 9.72 4.17
CA ALA A 18 11.57 8.44 3.70
C ALA A 18 11.98 7.49 4.83
N THR A 19 11.74 7.85 6.10
CA THR A 19 12.00 6.98 7.25
C THR A 19 10.85 5.98 7.40
N PRO A 20 11.10 4.65 7.27
CA PRO A 20 10.06 3.66 7.53
C PRO A 20 9.50 3.78 8.94
N GLN A 21 8.17 3.79 9.06
CA GLN A 21 7.47 3.96 10.33
C GLN A 21 6.19 3.10 10.40
N GLY A 22 5.70 2.87 11.62
CA GLY A 22 4.43 2.19 11.87
C GLY A 22 3.22 3.08 11.61
N ALA A 23 2.05 2.76 12.17
CA ALA A 23 0.83 3.56 11.95
C ALA A 23 1.00 5.01 12.38
N ALA A 24 0.62 5.96 11.53
CA ALA A 24 0.66 7.38 11.84
C ALA A 24 -0.55 8.12 11.27
N THR A 25 -0.82 9.30 11.84
CA THR A 25 -1.69 10.30 11.25
C THR A 25 -0.81 11.43 10.73
N ILE A 26 -0.93 11.73 9.45
CA ILE A 26 -0.17 12.79 8.79
C ILE A 26 -1.12 13.95 8.50
N SER A 27 -0.65 15.17 8.75
CA SER A 27 -1.41 16.39 8.45
C SER A 27 -1.13 16.84 7.02
N GLY A 28 -2.16 16.80 6.17
CA GLY A 28 -2.08 17.22 4.77
C GLY A 28 -2.24 16.04 3.82
N GLN A 29 -2.00 16.32 2.53
CA GLN A 29 -2.02 15.29 1.49
C GLN A 29 -0.73 14.45 1.52
N LEU A 30 -0.83 13.20 1.06
CA LEU A 30 0.31 12.35 0.70
C LEU A 30 0.26 12.14 -0.81
N LEU A 31 1.24 12.67 -1.51
CA LEU A 31 1.33 12.55 -2.98
C LEU A 31 2.02 11.26 -3.44
N GLY A 32 2.60 10.50 -2.52
CA GLY A 32 3.08 9.16 -2.77
C GLY A 32 3.51 8.48 -1.47
N GLY A 33 2.77 7.46 -1.07
CA GLY A 33 3.07 6.58 0.05
C GLY A 33 3.19 5.14 -0.40
N ILE A 34 4.01 4.37 0.31
CA ILE A 34 4.13 2.94 0.12
C ILE A 34 4.19 2.24 1.47
N ALA A 35 3.43 1.16 1.61
CA ALA A 35 3.35 0.39 2.85
C ALA A 35 3.54 -1.10 2.57
N TRP A 36 4.24 -1.78 3.48
CA TRP A 36 4.61 -3.18 3.38
C TRP A 36 4.74 -3.81 4.77
N LEU A 37 4.84 -5.13 4.80
CA LEU A 37 5.20 -5.90 5.99
C LEU A 37 6.73 -6.10 6.02
N GLY A 38 7.42 -5.28 6.81
CA GLY A 38 8.86 -5.38 7.07
C GLY A 38 9.23 -6.51 8.02
N ASP A 39 10.54 -6.68 8.25
CA ASP A 39 11.12 -7.73 9.11
C ASP A 39 10.68 -9.16 8.76
N GLN A 40 10.18 -9.35 7.53
CA GLN A 40 9.76 -10.60 6.95
C GLN A 40 10.75 -10.95 5.83
N GLY A 41 11.35 -12.15 5.91
CA GLY A 41 12.22 -12.66 4.85
C GLY A 41 13.30 -11.66 4.43
N SER A 42 13.30 -11.28 3.16
CA SER A 42 14.21 -10.33 2.54
C SER A 42 13.54 -9.00 2.18
N CYS A 43 12.38 -8.66 2.79
CA CYS A 43 11.70 -7.39 2.52
C CYS A 43 12.59 -6.21 2.93
N GLU A 44 12.84 -5.32 1.98
CA GLU A 44 13.63 -4.10 2.18
C GLU A 44 12.71 -2.86 2.26
N ALA A 45 13.31 -1.68 2.35
CA ALA A 45 12.58 -0.42 2.33
C ALA A 45 11.69 -0.32 1.10
N SER A 46 10.51 0.30 1.26
CA SER A 46 9.49 0.38 0.22
C SER A 46 8.96 -0.98 -0.26
N GLY A 47 9.18 -2.07 0.49
CA GLY A 47 8.70 -3.40 0.12
C GLY A 47 9.47 -4.05 -1.02
N VAL A 48 10.69 -3.61 -1.32
CA VAL A 48 11.58 -4.30 -2.27
C VAL A 48 11.79 -5.76 -1.83
N ASN A 49 11.80 -6.69 -2.79
CA ASN A 49 11.73 -8.16 -2.65
C ASN A 49 10.39 -8.71 -2.11
N CYS A 50 9.36 -7.86 -1.96
CA CYS A 50 8.07 -8.23 -1.37
C CYS A 50 6.90 -7.52 -2.06
N GLY A 51 5.67 -7.87 -1.67
CA GLY A 51 4.49 -7.12 -2.09
C GLY A 51 4.37 -5.84 -1.29
N ALA A 52 3.78 -4.81 -1.88
CA ALA A 52 3.51 -3.55 -1.18
C ALA A 52 2.17 -2.97 -1.64
N ALA A 53 1.62 -2.05 -0.84
CA ALA A 53 0.51 -1.20 -1.25
C ALA A 53 1.02 0.22 -1.48
N GLU A 54 0.73 0.77 -2.65
CA GLU A 54 1.05 2.13 -3.05
C GLU A 54 -0.21 2.98 -2.91
N PHE A 55 -0.09 4.23 -2.46
CA PHE A 55 -1.24 5.10 -2.27
C PHE A 55 -0.89 6.59 -2.39
N THR A 56 -1.89 7.34 -2.85
CA THR A 56 -1.92 8.79 -2.95
C THR A 56 -3.19 9.28 -2.27
N LEU A 57 -3.06 10.12 -1.25
CA LEU A 57 -4.16 10.70 -0.48
C LEU A 57 -4.20 12.19 -0.71
N VAL A 58 -5.18 12.68 -1.47
CA VAL A 58 -5.31 14.09 -1.82
C VAL A 58 -6.48 14.74 -1.10
N ASN A 59 -6.32 16.03 -0.78
CA ASN A 59 -7.39 16.82 -0.17
C ASN A 59 -8.51 17.17 -1.18
N THR A 60 -8.18 17.17 -2.47
CA THR A 60 -9.09 17.48 -3.58
C THR A 60 -8.82 16.56 -4.75
N GLY A 61 -9.86 15.96 -5.33
CA GLY A 61 -9.74 15.02 -6.45
C GLY A 61 -9.84 13.57 -6.00
N TYR A 62 -9.23 12.66 -6.76
CA TYR A 62 -9.24 11.24 -6.42
C TYR A 62 -7.98 10.86 -5.67
N SER A 63 -8.15 10.39 -4.44
CA SER A 63 -7.16 9.55 -3.79
C SER A 63 -7.14 8.20 -4.49
N GLN A 64 -5.98 7.58 -4.61
CA GLN A 64 -5.79 6.34 -5.35
C GLN A 64 -4.93 5.39 -4.54
N ALA A 65 -5.16 4.11 -4.70
CA ALA A 65 -4.31 3.10 -4.11
C ALA A 65 -4.31 1.82 -4.95
N ASP A 66 -3.19 1.13 -4.93
CA ASP A 66 -2.97 -0.13 -5.62
C ASP A 66 -2.07 -1.06 -4.81
N ILE A 67 -2.04 -2.33 -5.20
CA ILE A 67 -1.11 -3.32 -4.65
C ILE A 67 -0.09 -3.63 -5.74
N THR A 68 1.20 -3.53 -5.44
CA THR A 68 2.27 -3.78 -6.40
C THR A 68 2.96 -5.11 -6.18
N LEU A 69 3.00 -5.90 -7.25
CA LEU A 69 3.77 -7.14 -7.46
C LEU A 69 4.58 -7.01 -8.75
N GLU A 70 5.03 -5.79 -9.07
CA GLU A 70 5.75 -5.42 -10.28
C GLU A 70 7.20 -5.93 -10.25
N PRO A 71 7.59 -6.91 -11.10
CA PRO A 71 8.89 -7.54 -10.98
C PRO A 71 10.09 -6.65 -11.35
N LYS A 72 9.93 -5.58 -12.16
CA LYS A 72 11.08 -4.70 -12.52
C LYS A 72 11.53 -3.83 -11.35
N GLY A 73 10.60 -3.41 -10.49
CA GLY A 73 10.83 -2.78 -9.19
C GLY A 73 11.16 -3.79 -8.09
N ASN A 74 11.28 -5.07 -8.45
CA ASN A 74 11.56 -6.17 -7.54
C ASN A 74 10.46 -6.36 -6.48
N HIS A 75 9.21 -6.08 -6.84
CA HIS A 75 8.05 -6.41 -6.03
C HIS A 75 7.52 -7.78 -6.42
N VAL A 76 7.35 -8.66 -5.43
CA VAL A 76 6.93 -10.06 -5.64
C VAL A 76 6.03 -10.51 -4.51
N TYR A 77 5.15 -11.46 -4.79
CA TYR A 77 4.25 -11.96 -3.76
C TYR A 77 5.01 -12.75 -2.70
N SER A 78 4.96 -12.28 -1.45
CA SER A 78 5.58 -12.93 -0.29
C SER A 78 4.60 -13.19 0.85
N TYR A 79 3.46 -12.50 0.88
CA TYR A 79 2.38 -12.66 1.86
C TYR A 79 1.06 -12.12 1.30
N PRO A 80 -0.10 -12.55 1.83
CA PRO A 80 -1.37 -11.89 1.56
C PRO A 80 -1.35 -10.44 2.04
N ILE A 81 -1.83 -9.51 1.21
CA ILE A 81 -1.91 -8.09 1.54
C ILE A 81 -3.26 -7.54 1.12
N SER A 82 -3.86 -6.71 1.96
CA SER A 82 -5.08 -5.98 1.63
C SER A 82 -4.95 -4.51 2.01
N LEU A 83 -5.57 -3.64 1.22
CA LEU A 83 -5.70 -2.22 1.51
C LEU A 83 -7.16 -1.81 1.32
N ASN A 84 -7.67 -0.99 2.23
CA ASN A 84 -8.97 -0.32 2.07
C ASN A 84 -8.81 1.17 2.36
N PHE A 85 -9.55 1.99 1.61
CA PHE A 85 -9.80 3.35 2.05
C PHE A 85 -10.67 3.34 3.32
N ILE A 86 -10.48 4.36 4.13
CA ILE A 86 -11.27 4.65 5.33
C ILE A 86 -11.66 6.14 5.33
N ASN A 87 -12.59 6.52 6.20
CA ASN A 87 -13.07 7.91 6.35
C ASN A 87 -13.75 8.49 5.10
N GLY A 88 -14.61 7.70 4.45
CA GLY A 88 -15.53 8.19 3.42
C GLY A 88 -15.67 7.27 2.21
N CYS A 89 -14.72 6.36 1.99
CA CYS A 89 -14.87 5.23 1.07
C CYS A 89 -14.62 3.93 1.82
N ASN A 90 -15.08 2.83 1.23
CA ASN A 90 -14.83 1.47 1.72
C ASN A 90 -14.25 0.57 0.61
N ASP A 91 -13.90 1.15 -0.54
CA ASP A 91 -13.27 0.41 -1.63
C ASP A 91 -11.83 0.05 -1.26
N GLY A 92 -11.40 -1.11 -1.74
CA GLY A 92 -10.12 -1.69 -1.41
C GLY A 92 -9.72 -2.78 -2.39
N LEU A 93 -8.52 -3.30 -2.19
CA LEU A 93 -7.91 -4.37 -2.98
C LEU A 93 -7.42 -5.45 -2.03
N SER A 94 -7.49 -6.71 -2.49
CA SER A 94 -7.02 -7.85 -1.69
C SER A 94 -6.27 -8.83 -2.57
N CYS A 95 -5.01 -9.08 -2.21
CA CYS A 95 -4.14 -9.99 -2.93
C CYS A 95 -3.71 -11.16 -2.05
N THR A 96 -4.24 -12.36 -2.33
CA THR A 96 -3.97 -13.58 -1.54
C THR A 96 -3.17 -14.63 -2.30
N SER A 97 -2.61 -14.29 -3.47
CA SER A 97 -1.79 -15.19 -4.28
C SER A 97 -0.85 -14.41 -5.21
N SER A 98 0.17 -15.08 -5.74
CA SER A 98 1.14 -14.48 -6.67
C SER A 98 0.58 -14.07 -8.03
N THR A 99 -0.63 -14.50 -8.37
CA THR A 99 -1.31 -14.20 -9.63
C THR A 99 -2.62 -13.43 -9.39
N CYS A 100 -2.74 -12.72 -8.27
CA CYS A 100 -4.01 -12.07 -7.95
C CYS A 100 -4.35 -10.96 -8.95
N ALA A 101 -5.63 -10.86 -9.31
CA ALA A 101 -6.10 -9.89 -10.30
C ALA A 101 -6.13 -8.45 -9.77
N ASP A 102 -6.04 -8.27 -8.46
CA ASP A 102 -6.08 -6.97 -7.77
C ASP A 102 -4.71 -6.31 -7.64
N ALA A 103 -3.65 -6.93 -8.19
CA ALA A 103 -2.29 -6.42 -8.13
C ALA A 103 -1.77 -5.92 -9.49
N SER A 104 -0.93 -4.90 -9.40
CA SER A 104 -0.06 -4.39 -10.44
C SER A 104 1.10 -5.33 -10.70
N PHE A 105 1.32 -5.71 -11.96
CA PHE A 105 2.50 -6.47 -12.39
C PHE A 105 3.35 -5.71 -13.41
N THR A 106 2.95 -4.49 -13.78
CA THR A 106 3.65 -3.68 -14.79
C THR A 106 3.53 -2.18 -14.48
N PRO A 107 4.45 -1.32 -14.94
CA PRO A 107 4.42 0.11 -14.61
C PRO A 107 3.30 0.95 -15.25
N THR A 108 2.63 0.48 -16.31
CA THR A 108 1.94 1.39 -17.25
C THR A 108 0.46 1.66 -16.99
N GLN A 109 -0.24 0.82 -16.23
CA GLN A 109 -1.52 1.10 -15.53
C GLN A 109 -2.15 -0.21 -15.10
N VAL A 110 -2.68 -0.22 -13.89
CA VAL A 110 -2.81 -1.41 -13.06
C VAL A 110 -4.16 -1.39 -12.33
N PRO A 111 -4.63 -2.52 -11.78
CA PRO A 111 -5.78 -2.51 -10.89
C PRO A 111 -5.54 -1.49 -9.77
N LEU A 112 -6.41 -0.49 -9.67
CA LEU A 112 -6.36 0.52 -8.62
C LEU A 112 -7.78 0.81 -8.15
N VAL A 113 -7.90 1.22 -6.90
CA VAL A 113 -9.13 1.77 -6.34
C VAL A 113 -8.99 3.27 -6.18
N GLN A 114 -10.12 3.97 -6.28
CA GLN A 114 -10.18 5.43 -6.14
C GLN A 114 -11.15 5.82 -5.04
N CYS A 115 -10.87 6.96 -4.41
CA CYS A 115 -11.70 7.53 -3.36
C CYS A 115 -11.77 9.05 -3.52
N PHE A 116 -12.99 9.59 -3.70
CA PHE A 116 -13.27 11.02 -3.91
C PHE A 116 -13.57 11.93 -2.68
N PRO A 117 -13.97 11.44 -1.49
CA PRO A 117 -14.22 12.31 -0.35
C PRO A 117 -12.95 13.05 0.07
N ASN A 118 -13.13 14.20 0.70
CA ASN A 118 -12.02 14.98 1.23
C ASN A 118 -11.37 14.23 2.40
N ASN A 119 -10.04 14.13 2.37
CA ASN A 119 -9.20 13.57 3.44
C ASN A 119 -9.46 12.08 3.76
N PRO A 120 -9.45 11.17 2.76
CA PRO A 120 -9.56 9.76 3.05
C PRO A 120 -8.29 9.26 3.73
N GLY A 121 -8.44 8.26 4.59
CA GLY A 121 -7.30 7.50 5.11
C GLY A 121 -7.17 6.17 4.37
N VAL A 122 -6.11 5.43 4.67
CA VAL A 122 -5.94 4.02 4.25
C VAL A 122 -5.70 3.12 5.45
N SER A 123 -6.25 1.92 5.39
CA SER A 123 -5.95 0.83 6.31
C SER A 123 -5.40 -0.35 5.55
N LEU A 124 -4.19 -0.77 5.90
CA LEU A 124 -3.61 -2.03 5.46
C LEU A 124 -3.91 -3.15 6.47
N LEU A 125 -4.24 -4.34 5.95
CA LEU A 125 -4.60 -5.56 6.69
C LEU A 125 -3.79 -6.78 6.24
#